data_AF-A0A7X8QX06-F1
#
_entry.id   AF-A0A7X8QX06-F1
#
_cell.length_a   1.000
_cell.length_b   1.000
_cell.length_c   1.000
_cell.angle_alpha   90.00
_cell.angle_beta   90.00
_cell.angle_gamma   90.00
#
_symmetry.space_group_name_H-M   'P 1'
#
loop_
_entity.id
_entity.type
_entity.pdbx_description
1 polymer ?
#
loop_
_entity_poly.entity_id
_entity_poly.type
_entity_poly.pdbx_seq_one_letter_code
_entity_poly.pdbx_strand_id
1 'polypeptide(L)'
;QLLVADPMAVGVDAAGQGLAWLRPFVKIGAIAGISSVVLVMLMGQPRIFFAMANDGLLPSFFSQVHPVHKTPHKSTILSGIVAGIIAGIVPIKILGELVSIGTLLAFAIVCIGIMVLRKTDPDRPRPFKTPLVPLIPLLGAGTAFIQMLSLPWDTWLRLLVWTAIGLTIYFKYGIKHSKHHCAPTK
;
A
#
# COMPACT_ATOMS: atom_id res chain seq x y z
N GLN A 1 -23.84 -0.70 7.37
CA GLN A 1 -22.52 -0.54 8.04
C GLN A 1 -22.78 -0.03 9.45
N LEU A 2 -22.50 -0.84 10.48
CA LEU A 2 -22.68 -0.41 11.88
C LEU A 2 -21.47 0.46 12.27
N LEU A 3 -21.71 1.76 12.44
CA LEU A 3 -20.77 2.81 12.87
C LEU A 3 -20.36 2.63 14.35
N VAL A 4 -19.74 1.50 14.67
CA VAL A 4 -19.28 1.18 16.04
C VAL A 4 -17.81 0.77 16.00
N ALA A 5 -17.05 1.15 17.03
CA ALA A 5 -15.62 0.85 17.14
C ALA A 5 -15.29 -0.66 17.11
N ASP A 6 -16.23 -1.52 17.51
CA ASP A 6 -16.03 -2.97 17.64
C ASP A 6 -17.08 -3.79 16.85
N PRO A 7 -17.07 -3.82 15.51
CA PRO A 7 -18.09 -4.53 14.71
C PRO A 7 -18.13 -6.05 14.98
N MET A 8 -16.99 -6.62 15.38
CA MET A 8 -16.87 -8.03 15.79
C MET A 8 -17.58 -8.31 17.12
N ALA A 9 -17.54 -7.38 18.08
CA ALA A 9 -18.21 -7.55 19.37
C ALA A 9 -19.74 -7.44 19.22
N VAL A 10 -20.21 -6.50 18.38
CA VAL A 10 -21.64 -6.36 18.09
C VAL A 10 -22.20 -7.59 17.36
N GLY A 11 -21.40 -8.23 16.49
CA GLY A 11 -21.77 -9.50 15.87
C GLY A 11 -21.94 -10.66 16.87
N VAL A 12 -21.11 -10.70 17.91
CA VAL A 12 -21.22 -11.67 19.01
C VAL A 12 -22.44 -11.39 19.88
N ASP A 13 -22.82 -10.12 20.06
CA ASP A 13 -24.01 -9.71 20.81
C ASP A 13 -25.31 -10.12 20.11
N ALA A 14 -25.32 -10.05 18.77
CA ALA A 14 -26.44 -10.51 17.95
C ALA A 14 -26.56 -12.05 17.89
N ALA A 15 -25.48 -12.79 18.16
CA ALA A 15 -25.44 -14.26 18.15
C ALA A 15 -25.94 -14.92 19.46
N GLY A 16 -26.26 -14.13 20.50
CA GLY A 16 -26.92 -14.58 21.72
C GLY A 16 -26.07 -14.48 23.00
N GLN A 17 -26.75 -14.31 24.14
CA GLN A 17 -26.12 -14.11 25.46
C GLN A 17 -25.19 -15.25 25.92
N GLY A 18 -25.26 -16.44 25.31
CA GLY A 18 -24.38 -17.58 25.60
C GLY A 18 -22.92 -17.41 25.12
N LEU A 19 -22.65 -16.52 24.15
CA LEU A 19 -21.29 -16.26 23.64
C LEU A 19 -20.61 -15.04 24.28
N ALA A 20 -21.25 -14.39 25.27
CA ALA A 20 -20.71 -13.21 25.93
C ALA A 20 -19.34 -13.45 26.59
N TRP A 21 -19.04 -14.68 26.99
CA TRP A 21 -17.75 -15.08 27.56
C TRP A 21 -16.58 -15.01 26.56
N LEU A 22 -16.87 -15.09 25.25
CA LEU A 22 -15.86 -15.02 24.18
C LEU A 22 -15.43 -13.58 23.88
N ARG A 23 -16.25 -12.58 24.24
CA ARG A 23 -16.01 -11.15 23.98
C ARG A 23 -14.62 -10.66 24.42
N PRO A 24 -14.15 -10.88 25.66
CA PRO A 24 -12.82 -10.41 26.08
C PRO A 24 -11.69 -11.05 25.26
N PHE A 25 -11.78 -12.34 24.94
CA PHE A 25 -10.79 -13.04 24.13
C PHE A 25 -10.76 -12.50 22.69
N VAL A 26 -11.93 -12.25 22.09
CA VAL A 26 -12.03 -11.64 20.76
C VAL A 26 -11.49 -10.22 20.74
N LYS A 27 -11.79 -9.39 21.77
CA LYS A 27 -11.26 -8.02 21.87
C LYS A 27 -9.74 -8.00 22.03
N ILE A 28 -9.18 -8.83 22.90
CA ILE A 28 -7.73 -8.95 23.08
C ILE A 28 -7.07 -9.43 21.77
N GLY A 29 -7.66 -10.42 21.11
CA GLY A 29 -7.20 -10.92 19.82
C GLY A 29 -7.24 -9.85 18.73
N ALA A 30 -8.32 -9.06 18.66
CA ALA A 30 -8.45 -7.96 17.71
C ALA A 30 -7.40 -6.85 17.94
N ILE A 31 -7.17 -6.46 19.20
CA ILE A 31 -6.15 -5.46 19.55
C ILE A 31 -4.74 -5.98 19.20
N ALA A 32 -4.43 -7.22 19.56
CA ALA A 32 -3.15 -7.85 19.23
C ALA A 32 -2.95 -7.99 17.70
N GLY A 33 -4.01 -8.36 16.96
CA GLY A 33 -3.97 -8.48 15.51
C GLY A 33 -3.74 -7.13 14.80
N ILE A 34 -4.53 -6.11 15.15
CA ILE A 34 -4.43 -4.79 14.52
C ILE A 34 -3.09 -4.14 14.85
N SER A 35 -2.61 -4.23 16.10
CA SER A 35 -1.29 -3.70 16.49
C SER A 35 -0.14 -4.35 15.71
N SER A 36 -0.19 -5.67 15.49
CA SER A 36 0.79 -6.38 14.65
C SER A 36 0.75 -5.89 13.20
N VAL A 37 -0.44 -5.76 12.61
CA VAL A 37 -0.59 -5.27 11.23
C VAL A 37 -0.07 -3.83 11.09
N VAL A 38 -0.37 -2.95 12.04
CA VAL A 38 0.14 -1.57 12.06
C VAL A 38 1.66 -1.55 12.09
N LEU A 39 2.28 -2.37 12.94
CA LEU A 39 3.74 -2.45 13.04
C LEU A 39 4.39 -2.92 11.73
N VAL A 40 3.83 -3.95 11.09
CA VAL A 40 4.31 -4.44 9.78
C VAL A 40 4.20 -3.35 8.70
N MET A 41 3.09 -2.62 8.67
CA MET A 41 2.87 -1.55 7.69
C MET A 41 3.81 -0.36 7.92
N LEU A 42 4.03 0.06 9.17
CA LEU A 42 4.96 1.12 9.53
C LEU A 42 6.42 0.76 9.18
N MET A 43 6.79 -0.52 9.26
CA MET A 43 8.12 -0.97 8.84
C MET A 43 8.27 -1.11 7.31
N GLY A 44 7.16 -1.35 6.60
CA GLY A 44 7.16 -1.48 5.14
C GLY A 44 7.38 -0.15 4.41
N GLN A 45 6.65 0.89 4.82
CA GLN A 45 6.63 2.19 4.13
C GLN A 45 8.02 2.87 3.99
N PRO A 46 8.88 2.92 5.03
CA PRO A 46 10.20 3.55 4.94
C PRO A 46 11.15 2.87 3.94
N ARG A 47 10.98 1.57 3.69
CA ARG A 47 11.80 0.83 2.72
C ARG A 47 11.48 1.24 1.28
N ILE A 48 10.20 1.47 0.98
CA ILE A 48 9.78 1.95 -0.34
C ILE A 48 10.32 3.36 -0.56
N PHE A 49 10.21 4.25 0.43
CA PHE A 49 10.81 5.59 0.34
C PHE A 49 12.33 5.56 0.19
N PHE A 50 13.02 4.67 0.89
CA PHE A 50 14.46 4.50 0.77
C PHE A 50 14.87 4.04 -0.64
N ALA A 51 14.18 3.04 -1.20
CA ALA A 51 14.43 2.58 -2.57
C ALA A 51 14.18 3.70 -3.59
N MET A 52 13.03 4.38 -3.51
CA MET A 52 12.70 5.51 -4.40
C MET A 52 13.70 6.68 -4.26
N ALA A 53 14.23 6.95 -3.07
CA ALA A 53 15.24 7.97 -2.86
C ALA A 53 16.61 7.56 -3.44
N ASN A 54 16.97 6.28 -3.38
CA ASN A 54 18.19 5.76 -4.03
C ASN A 54 18.10 5.79 -5.56
N ASP A 55 16.91 5.56 -6.11
CA ASP A 55 16.64 5.70 -7.54
C ASP A 55 16.63 7.19 -8.00
N GLY A 56 16.70 8.14 -7.06
CA GLY A 56 16.71 9.57 -7.31
C GLY A 56 15.32 10.19 -7.54
N LEU A 57 14.24 9.44 -7.29
CA LEU A 57 12.86 9.90 -7.45
C LEU A 57 12.39 10.76 -6.27
N LEU A 58 13.05 10.67 -5.11
CA LEU A 58 12.74 11.46 -3.90
C LEU A 58 13.98 12.17 -3.34
N PRO A 59 13.81 13.26 -2.56
CA PRO A 59 14.91 13.98 -1.95
C PRO A 59 15.85 13.07 -1.14
N SER A 60 17.16 13.33 -1.22
CA SER A 60 18.22 12.54 -0.53
C SER A 60 18.09 12.50 1.00
N PHE A 61 17.22 13.32 1.58
CA PHE A 61 16.85 13.19 2.99
C PHE A 61 16.26 11.81 3.33
N PHE A 62 15.50 11.21 2.40
CA PHE A 62 14.87 9.90 2.59
C PHE A 62 15.83 8.71 2.40
N SER A 63 17.02 8.94 1.81
CA SER A 63 18.08 7.93 1.68
C SER A 63 19.08 7.94 2.84
N GLN A 64 18.94 8.85 3.81
CA GLN A 64 19.84 8.91 4.97
C GLN A 64 19.55 7.75 5.94
N VAL A 65 20.50 6.83 5.99
CA VAL A 65 20.45 5.65 6.84
C VAL A 65 21.23 5.89 8.14
N HIS A 66 20.73 5.40 9.27
CA HIS A 66 21.47 5.44 10.52
C HIS A 66 22.78 4.61 10.40
N PRO A 67 23.95 5.13 10.81
CA PRO A 67 25.25 4.51 10.55
C PRO A 67 25.43 3.12 11.19
N VAL A 68 24.86 2.89 12.37
CA VAL A 68 24.94 1.59 13.08
C VAL A 68 23.81 0.64 12.69
N HIS A 69 22.54 1.06 12.86
CA HIS A 69 21.36 0.21 12.62
C HIS A 69 21.03 -0.01 11.14
N LYS A 70 21.65 0.73 10.21
CA LYS A 70 21.35 0.67 8.77
C LYS A 70 19.85 0.78 8.44
N THR A 71 19.09 1.50 9.28
CA THR A 71 17.66 1.80 9.08
C THR A 71 17.41 3.26 8.73
N PRO A 72 16.41 3.56 7.87
CA PRO A 72 16.04 4.93 7.50
C PRO A 72 15.20 5.59 8.62
N HIS A 73 15.82 5.82 9.78
CA HIS A 73 15.15 6.30 11.00
C HIS A 73 14.37 7.62 10.80
N LYS A 74 14.92 8.59 10.05
CA LYS A 74 14.25 9.87 9.75
C LYS A 74 12.97 9.66 8.93
N SER A 75 13.03 8.80 7.93
CA SER A 75 11.86 8.44 7.10
C SER A 75 10.79 7.75 7.94
N THR A 76 11.18 6.85 8.85
CA THR A 76 10.24 6.13 9.73
C THR A 76 9.53 7.06 10.71
N ILE A 77 10.27 7.95 11.38
CA ILE A 77 9.69 8.91 12.32
C ILE A 77 8.75 9.87 11.59
N LEU A 78 9.19 10.41 10.45
CA LEU A 78 8.37 11.31 9.64
C LEU A 78 7.08 10.62 9.16
N SER A 79 7.17 9.41 8.61
CA SER A 79 5.99 8.67 8.16
C SER A 79 5.06 8.31 9.31
N GLY A 80 5.60 7.95 10.48
CA GLY A 80 4.82 7.64 11.67
C GLY A 80 4.06 8.85 12.21
N ILE A 81 4.71 10.01 12.31
CA ILE A 81 4.07 11.26 12.74
C ILE A 81 2.96 11.65 11.76
N VAL A 82 3.25 11.65 10.45
CA VAL A 82 2.27 11.99 9.41
C VAL A 82 1.09 11.01 9.44
N ALA A 83 1.35 9.71 9.56
CA ALA A 83 0.29 8.70 9.67
C ALA A 83 -0.56 8.91 10.93
N GLY A 84 0.05 9.22 12.08
CA GLY A 84 -0.66 9.50 13.34
C GLY A 84 -1.55 10.73 13.24
N ILE A 85 -1.07 11.81 12.63
CA ILE A 85 -1.86 13.02 12.37
C ILE A 85 -3.05 12.71 11.46
N ILE A 86 -2.82 12.01 10.35
CA ILE A 86 -3.90 11.64 9.41
C ILE A 86 -4.92 10.74 10.10
N ALA A 87 -4.48 9.76 10.90
CA ALA A 87 -5.35 8.86 11.62
C ALA A 87 -6.21 9.57 12.69
N GLY A 88 -5.71 10.66 13.28
CA GLY A 88 -6.46 11.45 14.27
C GLY A 88 -7.50 12.40 13.67
N ILE A 89 -7.32 12.85 12.42
CA ILE A 89 -8.15 13.89 11.80
C ILE A 89 -9.13 13.31 10.77
N VAL A 90 -8.75 12.25 10.07
CA VAL A 90 -9.51 11.76 8.91
C VAL A 90 -10.40 10.56 9.30
N PRO A 91 -11.71 10.59 8.99
CA PRO A 91 -12.62 9.48 9.28
C PRO A 91 -12.19 8.14 8.68
N ILE A 92 -12.35 7.05 9.45
CA ILE A 92 -11.93 5.69 9.05
C ILE A 92 -12.57 5.22 7.74
N LYS A 93 -13.80 5.66 7.45
CA LYS A 93 -14.49 5.34 6.20
C LYS A 93 -13.73 5.87 4.98
N ILE A 94 -13.28 7.13 5.06
CA ILE A 94 -12.53 7.78 3.98
C ILE A 94 -11.16 7.13 3.83
N LEU A 95 -10.49 6.82 4.94
CA LEU A 95 -9.23 6.06 4.93
C LEU A 95 -9.38 4.70 4.26
N GLY A 96 -10.45 3.97 4.59
CA GLY A 96 -10.75 2.68 3.98
C GLY A 96 -10.93 2.78 2.47
N GLU A 97 -11.75 3.73 2.01
CA GLU A 97 -11.97 3.97 0.57
C GLU A 97 -10.66 4.33 -0.16
N LEU A 98 -9.82 5.19 0.44
CA LEU A 98 -8.53 5.58 -0.12
C LEU A 98 -7.53 4.42 -0.21
N VAL A 99 -7.45 3.59 0.84
CA VAL A 99 -6.56 2.42 0.87
C VAL A 99 -7.05 1.34 -0.11
N SER A 100 -8.36 1.10 -0.17
CA SER A 100 -8.96 0.14 -1.10
C SER A 100 -8.71 0.53 -2.55
N ILE A 101 -8.98 1.78 -2.96
CA ILE A 101 -8.75 2.17 -4.36
C ILE A 101 -7.26 2.07 -4.74
N GLY A 102 -6.37 2.43 -3.82
CA GLY A 102 -4.92 2.40 -4.07
C GLY A 102 -4.38 0.98 -4.22
N THR A 103 -4.82 0.05 -3.36
CA THR A 103 -4.42 -1.36 -3.44
C THR A 103 -5.01 -2.05 -4.67
N LEU A 104 -6.27 -1.76 -5.02
CA LEU A 104 -6.90 -2.26 -6.25
C LEU A 104 -6.17 -1.75 -7.50
N LEU A 105 -5.80 -0.47 -7.54
CA LEU A 105 -5.00 0.10 -8.63
C LEU A 105 -3.64 -0.58 -8.73
N ALA A 106 -2.93 -0.76 -7.61
CA ALA A 106 -1.64 -1.45 -7.59
C ALA A 106 -1.77 -2.89 -8.10
N PHE A 107 -2.81 -3.63 -7.71
CA PHE A 107 -3.06 -4.98 -8.22
C PHE A 107 -3.38 -4.98 -9.72
N ALA A 108 -4.19 -4.04 -10.20
CA ALA A 108 -4.46 -3.91 -11.63
C ALA A 108 -3.17 -3.65 -12.43
N ILE A 109 -2.32 -2.74 -11.96
CA ILE A 109 -1.02 -2.43 -12.58
C ILE A 109 -0.10 -3.65 -12.56
N VAL A 110 -0.02 -4.39 -11.44
CA VAL A 110 0.81 -5.60 -11.34
C VAL A 110 0.31 -6.70 -12.29
N CYS A 111 -1.00 -6.94 -12.36
CA CYS A 111 -1.59 -7.90 -13.29
C CYS A 111 -1.28 -7.56 -14.75
N ILE A 112 -1.40 -6.28 -15.14
CA ILE A 112 -1.01 -5.80 -16.46
C ILE A 112 0.51 -5.92 -16.67
N GLY A 113 1.30 -5.56 -15.66
CA GLY A 113 2.76 -5.65 -15.68
C GLY A 113 3.27 -7.06 -15.92
N ILE A 114 2.62 -8.08 -15.36
CA ILE A 114 2.94 -9.49 -15.64
C ILE A 114 2.74 -9.83 -17.13
N MET A 115 1.66 -9.32 -17.74
CA MET A 115 1.41 -9.52 -19.18
C MET A 115 2.45 -8.80 -20.05
N VAL A 116 2.80 -7.56 -19.69
CA VAL A 116 3.82 -6.77 -20.40
C VAL A 116 5.22 -7.39 -20.26
N LEU A 117 5.60 -7.82 -19.06
CA LEU A 117 6.89 -8.44 -18.80
C LEU A 117 7.06 -9.78 -19.53
N ARG A 118 5.96 -10.49 -19.81
CA ARG A 118 6.00 -11.72 -20.62
C ARG A 118 6.27 -11.46 -22.10
N LYS A 119 5.91 -10.29 -22.61
CA LYS A 119 6.22 -9.86 -23.99
C LYS A 119 7.59 -9.20 -24.10
N THR A 120 7.98 -8.41 -23.09
CA THR A 120 9.19 -7.58 -23.15
C THR A 120 10.46 -8.35 -22.80
N ASP A 121 10.39 -9.29 -21.84
CA ASP A 121 11.55 -10.04 -21.36
C ASP A 121 11.19 -11.54 -21.16
N PRO A 122 11.02 -12.30 -22.24
CA PRO A 122 10.56 -13.69 -22.19
C PRO A 122 11.59 -14.65 -21.60
N ASP A 123 12.89 -14.39 -21.78
CA ASP A 123 13.98 -15.32 -21.45
C ASP A 123 14.48 -15.21 -20.00
N ARG A 124 13.98 -14.23 -19.23
CA ARG A 124 14.34 -14.07 -17.82
C ARG A 124 14.06 -15.35 -17.01
N PRO A 125 15.02 -15.84 -16.19
CA PRO A 125 14.80 -16.99 -15.33
C PRO A 125 13.70 -16.68 -14.29
N ARG A 126 12.63 -17.48 -14.30
CA ARG A 126 11.45 -17.32 -13.42
C ARG A 126 11.31 -18.57 -12.55
N PRO A 127 11.68 -18.53 -11.25
CA PRO A 127 11.53 -19.66 -10.33
C PRO A 127 10.07 -20.10 -10.17
N PHE A 128 9.14 -19.15 -10.28
CA PHE A 128 7.71 -19.40 -10.31
C PHE A 128 7.10 -18.77 -11.58
N LYS A 129 6.29 -19.55 -12.29
CA LYS A 129 5.50 -19.09 -13.44
C LYS A 129 4.03 -19.24 -13.09
N THR A 130 3.26 -18.16 -13.25
CA THR A 130 1.81 -18.22 -13.07
C THR A 130 1.23 -19.23 -14.08
N PRO A 131 0.40 -20.19 -13.62
CA PRO A 131 -0.27 -21.11 -14.53
C PRO A 131 -1.23 -20.32 -15.44
N LEU A 132 -1.49 -20.80 -16.66
CA LEU A 132 -2.54 -20.26 -17.54
C LEU A 132 -2.45 -18.73 -17.82
N VAL A 133 -1.26 -18.19 -18.05
CA VAL A 133 -1.11 -16.81 -18.55
C VAL A 133 -1.44 -16.77 -20.05
N PRO A 134 -2.30 -15.86 -20.53
CA PRO A 134 -2.73 -14.60 -19.90
C PRO A 134 -4.05 -14.62 -19.13
N LEU A 135 -4.75 -15.76 -19.03
CA LEU A 135 -6.09 -15.82 -18.44
C LEU A 135 -6.10 -15.40 -16.96
N ILE A 136 -5.17 -15.91 -16.13
CA ILE A 136 -5.15 -15.58 -14.69
C ILE A 136 -4.87 -14.09 -14.44
N PRO A 137 -3.84 -13.47 -15.03
CA PRO A 137 -3.63 -12.03 -14.89
C PRO A 137 -4.79 -11.19 -15.41
N LEU A 138 -5.45 -11.62 -16.51
CA LEU A 138 -6.58 -10.90 -17.08
C LEU A 138 -7.81 -10.95 -16.16
N LEU A 139 -8.12 -12.12 -15.58
CA LEU A 139 -9.18 -12.26 -14.61
C LEU A 139 -8.89 -11.44 -13.34
N GLY A 140 -7.64 -11.46 -12.85
CA GLY A 140 -7.23 -10.65 -11.70
C GLY A 140 -7.32 -9.15 -11.95
N ALA A 141 -6.88 -8.69 -13.13
CA ALA A 141 -7.06 -7.30 -13.53
C ALA A 141 -8.56 -6.97 -13.64
N GLY A 142 -9.35 -7.83 -14.29
CA GLY A 142 -10.78 -7.65 -14.46
C GLY A 142 -11.53 -7.53 -13.13
N THR A 143 -11.26 -8.40 -12.16
CA THR A 143 -11.89 -8.33 -10.84
C THR A 143 -11.47 -7.08 -10.07
N ALA A 144 -10.20 -6.69 -10.14
CA ALA A 144 -9.72 -5.45 -9.52
C ALA A 144 -10.39 -4.22 -10.14
N PHE A 145 -10.51 -4.17 -11.47
CA PHE A 145 -11.21 -3.09 -12.18
C PHE A 145 -12.71 -3.04 -11.84
N ILE A 146 -13.38 -4.19 -11.81
CA ILE A 146 -14.81 -4.26 -11.45
C ILE A 146 -15.03 -3.73 -10.03
N GLN A 147 -14.20 -4.13 -9.05
CA GLN A 147 -14.28 -3.60 -7.70
C GLN A 147 -14.01 -2.09 -7.67
N MET A 148 -13.04 -1.62 -8.46
CA MET A 148 -12.70 -0.20 -8.55
C MET A 148 -13.84 0.66 -9.13
N LEU A 149 -14.65 0.10 -10.05
CA LEU A 149 -15.86 0.76 -10.57
C LEU A 149 -17.02 0.79 -9.55
N SER A 150 -17.00 -0.12 -8.57
CA SER A 150 -18.00 -0.14 -7.50
C SER A 150 -17.74 0.92 -6.42
N LEU A 151 -16.60 1.61 -6.44
CA LEU A 151 -16.26 2.65 -5.47
C LEU A 151 -16.88 4.01 -5.86
N PRO A 152 -17.21 4.87 -4.89
CA PRO A 152 -17.74 6.21 -5.14
C PRO A 152 -16.85 7.04 -6.06
N TRP A 153 -17.46 7.92 -6.84
CA TRP A 153 -16.73 8.82 -7.75
C TRP A 153 -15.80 9.78 -6.99
N ASP A 154 -16.13 10.13 -5.75
CA ASP A 154 -15.26 10.92 -4.87
C ASP A 154 -13.89 10.27 -4.66
N THR A 155 -13.83 8.94 -4.62
CA THR A 155 -12.57 8.20 -4.42
C THR A 155 -11.68 8.28 -5.67
N TRP A 156 -12.27 8.28 -6.85
CA TRP A 156 -11.57 8.47 -8.12
C TRP A 156 -10.97 9.87 -8.24
N LEU A 157 -11.72 10.90 -7.85
CA LEU A 157 -11.20 12.27 -7.83
C LEU A 157 -9.98 12.38 -6.90
N ARG A 158 -10.08 11.83 -5.69
CA ARG A 158 -8.96 11.82 -4.72
C ARG A 158 -7.73 11.09 -5.26
N LEU A 159 -7.94 9.95 -5.92
CA LEU A 159 -6.87 9.21 -6.58
C LEU A 159 -6.20 10.05 -7.67
N LEU A 160 -6.99 10.65 -8.57
CA LEU A 160 -6.46 11.47 -9.66
C LEU A 160 -5.68 12.68 -9.13
N VAL A 161 -6.19 13.36 -8.11
CA VAL A 161 -5.50 14.47 -7.44
C VAL A 161 -4.19 14.00 -6.83
N TRP A 162 -4.21 12.88 -6.10
CA TRP A 162 -3.00 12.33 -5.48
C TRP A 162 -1.95 11.90 -6.52
N THR A 163 -2.37 11.22 -7.58
CA THR A 163 -1.51 10.84 -8.70
C THR A 163 -0.96 12.07 -9.40
N ALA A 164 -1.76 13.12 -9.63
CA ALA A 164 -1.30 14.36 -10.22
C ALA A 164 -0.26 15.08 -9.35
N ILE A 165 -0.44 15.10 -8.03
CA ILE A 165 0.56 15.63 -7.08
C ILE A 165 1.86 14.83 -7.20
N GLY A 166 1.78 13.49 -7.14
CA GLY A 166 2.93 12.60 -7.29
C GLY A 166 3.66 12.81 -8.62
N LEU A 167 2.91 12.94 -9.72
CA LEU A 167 3.44 13.21 -11.05
C LEU A 167 4.12 14.58 -11.12
N THR A 168 3.54 15.60 -10.48
CA THR A 168 4.12 16.95 -10.40
C THR A 168 5.45 16.94 -9.67
N ILE A 169 5.55 16.20 -8.55
CA ILE A 169 6.81 16.02 -7.81
C ILE A 169 7.82 15.27 -8.70
N TYR A 170 7.39 14.22 -9.39
CA TYR A 170 8.22 13.45 -10.31
C TYR A 170 8.78 14.29 -11.47
N PHE A 171 7.94 15.07 -12.18
CA PHE A 171 8.38 15.91 -13.29
C PHE A 171 9.29 17.05 -12.83
N LYS A 172 9.05 17.65 -11.65
CA LYS A 172 9.88 18.75 -11.13
C LYS A 172 11.23 18.26 -10.58
N TYR A 173 11.24 17.15 -9.84
CA TYR A 173 12.41 16.67 -9.12
C TYR A 173 13.03 15.41 -9.75
N GLY A 174 12.21 14.39 -10.02
CA GLY A 174 12.61 13.08 -10.50
C GLY A 174 13.31 13.09 -11.85
N ILE A 175 12.84 13.88 -12.83
CA ILE A 175 13.52 13.98 -14.14
C ILE A 175 14.91 14.61 -14.03
N LYS A 176 15.11 15.57 -13.11
CA LYS A 176 16.39 16.26 -12.95
C LYS A 176 17.42 15.47 -12.12
N HIS A 177 16.98 14.49 -11.34
CA HIS A 177 17.82 13.74 -10.39
C HIS A 177 17.83 12.22 -10.60
N SER A 178 17.06 11.69 -11.56
CA SER A 178 17.05 10.26 -11.88
C SER A 178 18.43 9.83 -12.39
N LYS A 179 19.05 8.90 -11.67
CA LYS A 179 20.43 8.46 -11.92
C LYS A 179 20.56 7.37 -12.99
N HIS A 180 19.56 7.17 -13.84
CA HIS A 180 19.66 6.22 -14.95
C HIS A 180 20.35 6.83 -16.18
N HIS A 181 21.58 7.31 -15.99
CA HIS A 181 22.55 7.50 -17.08
C HIS A 181 23.98 7.40 -16.57
N CYS A 182 24.35 6.25 -15.98
CA CYS A 182 25.72 5.76 -16.01
C CYS A 182 25.76 4.28 -15.61
N ALA A 183 25.68 3.38 -16.60
CA ALA A 183 26.37 2.11 -16.45
C ALA A 183 27.86 2.43 -16.64
N PRO A 184 28.74 2.28 -15.63
CA PRO A 184 30.16 2.23 -15.92
C PRO A 184 30.40 0.95 -16.72
N THR A 185 30.78 1.10 -17.97
CA THR A 185 31.61 0.11 -18.64
C THR A 185 32.83 -0.14 -17.76
N LYS A 186 32.86 -1.29 -17.08
CA LYS A 186 34.02 -2.19 -16.94
C LYS A 186 33.63 -3.42 -16.13
#